data_AF-A0AAJ6P004-F1
#
_entry.id   AF-A0AAJ6P004-F1
#
_cell.length_a   1.000
_cell.length_b   1.000
_cell.length_c   1.000
_cell.angle_alpha   90.00
_cell.angle_beta   90.00
_cell.angle_gamma   90.00
#
_symmetry.space_group_name_H-M   'P 1'
#
loop_
_entity.id
_entity.type
_entity.pdbx_description
1 polymer ?
#
loop_
_entity_poly.entity_id
_entity_poly.type
_entity_poly.pdbx_seq_one_letter_code
_entity_poly.pdbx_strand_id
1 'polypeptide(L)'
;MLLQFQQKLHKLTTPSQKLLVALSGGVDSVVLLDLLCKTHCKTKLRAIYIHHGLSKNADDWADFCQQFCEQRHIECIIKRVIFDPTKNIENSARKARYQAFRETILSDEMLVTAHHLDDQAETFFLALKRGNGLKGLSAMQDISHSHGFTLLRPLLAFSKQDLTAYAKQNQLNWVEDESNFNTNYDRNFLRQEVLPLLNQRWKQFPKMVSRSAKHCENQQLLLEELLNDELYKIANFAKKSLNVTAFPQFSILKQQQLLRLWLEKCNVTMPSVVQLEQLMNFIDIPADKNPQLKLGKHIVRRYQSQLFVTDEVIAISPLSVNLSLNQNIILPHSSAEVTHLGDHLFCKFSQQSNRFKLPIELINQTLEIRLGCVGKVKLHNKSQREEMKKIWQQNQIPTWLRSQTPVVFFEDQYVMVLKQD
;
A
#
# COMPACT_ATOMS: atom_id res chain seq x y z
N MET A 1 -16.19 -29.68 -13.01
CA MET A 1 -15.43 -28.72 -12.17
C MET A 1 -13.92 -28.87 -12.30
N LEU A 2 -13.32 -30.03 -12.01
CA LEU A 2 -11.85 -30.22 -11.99
C LEU A 2 -11.15 -29.75 -13.27
N LEU A 3 -11.63 -30.14 -14.45
CA LEU A 3 -11.02 -29.73 -15.73
C LEU A 3 -11.03 -28.19 -15.93
N GLN A 4 -12.14 -27.53 -15.59
CA GLN A 4 -12.23 -26.07 -15.67
C GLN A 4 -11.29 -25.39 -14.67
N PHE A 5 -11.15 -25.97 -13.48
CA PHE A 5 -10.21 -25.49 -12.47
C PHE A 5 -8.76 -25.64 -12.95
N GLN A 6 -8.38 -26.80 -13.50
CA GLN A 6 -7.07 -27.05 -14.11
C GLN A 6 -6.75 -26.00 -15.18
N GLN A 7 -7.65 -25.81 -16.15
CA GLN A 7 -7.47 -24.85 -17.23
C GLN A 7 -7.30 -23.41 -16.70
N LYS A 8 -8.07 -23.04 -15.67
CA LYS A 8 -7.94 -21.73 -15.04
C LYS A 8 -6.62 -21.59 -14.29
N LEU A 9 -6.23 -22.58 -13.50
CA LEU A 9 -4.98 -22.56 -12.73
C LEU A 9 -3.75 -22.47 -13.64
N HIS A 10 -3.72 -23.21 -14.75
CA HIS A 10 -2.63 -23.16 -15.73
C HIS A 10 -2.49 -21.79 -16.42
N LYS A 11 -3.56 -21.01 -16.54
CA LYS A 11 -3.50 -19.63 -17.06
C LYS A 11 -2.97 -18.64 -16.03
N LEU A 12 -3.12 -18.94 -14.75
CA LEU A 12 -2.82 -18.03 -13.65
C LEU A 12 -1.47 -18.31 -12.98
N THR A 13 -0.89 -19.49 -13.19
CA THR A 13 0.30 -19.95 -12.48
C THR A 13 1.24 -20.72 -13.40
N THR A 14 2.52 -20.78 -13.03
CA THR A 14 3.48 -21.68 -13.68
C THR A 14 3.43 -23.08 -13.05
N PRO A 15 3.83 -24.15 -13.77
CA PRO A 15 3.86 -25.50 -13.22
C PRO A 15 4.74 -25.67 -11.98
N SER A 16 5.74 -24.79 -11.77
CA SER A 16 6.65 -24.81 -10.62
C SER A 16 6.25 -23.86 -9.48
N GLN A 17 5.13 -23.13 -9.63
CA GLN A 17 4.69 -22.14 -8.66
C GLN A 17 4.39 -22.79 -7.30
N LYS A 18 5.05 -22.33 -6.22
CA LYS A 18 4.72 -22.78 -4.86
C LYS A 18 3.51 -22.02 -4.34
N LEU A 19 2.67 -22.69 -3.55
CA LEU A 19 1.40 -22.14 -3.08
C LEU A 19 1.22 -22.35 -1.59
N LEU A 20 0.78 -21.30 -0.90
CA LEU A 20 0.30 -21.35 0.48
C LEU A 20 -1.22 -21.20 0.47
N VAL A 21 -1.95 -22.23 0.87
CA VAL A 21 -3.42 -22.23 0.85
C VAL A 21 -3.96 -21.73 2.18
N ALA A 22 -4.81 -20.70 2.16
CA ALA A 22 -5.56 -20.27 3.32
C ALA A 22 -6.72 -21.26 3.58
N LEU A 23 -6.51 -22.17 4.53
CA LEU A 23 -7.44 -23.24 4.88
C LEU A 23 -8.23 -22.81 6.13
N SER A 24 -9.54 -22.60 6.01
CA SER A 24 -10.41 -22.29 7.16
C SER A 24 -11.15 -23.51 7.69
N GLY A 25 -11.10 -24.62 6.97
CA GLY A 25 -11.86 -25.84 7.26
C GLY A 25 -13.28 -25.82 6.70
N GLY A 26 -13.80 -24.67 6.30
CA GLY A 26 -15.07 -24.56 5.60
C GLY A 26 -15.02 -25.14 4.19
N VAL A 27 -16.19 -25.52 3.66
CA VAL A 27 -16.34 -26.23 2.37
C VAL A 27 -15.54 -25.59 1.23
N ASP A 28 -15.49 -24.26 1.12
CA ASP A 28 -14.80 -23.60 0.00
C ASP A 28 -13.29 -23.85 0.05
N SER A 29 -12.71 -23.74 1.25
CA SER A 29 -11.28 -23.94 1.46
C SER A 29 -10.86 -25.41 1.36
N VAL A 30 -11.73 -26.32 1.80
CA VAL A 30 -11.56 -27.78 1.65
C VAL A 30 -11.58 -28.16 0.17
N VAL A 31 -12.56 -27.67 -0.59
CA VAL A 31 -12.66 -27.92 -2.03
C VAL A 31 -11.47 -27.32 -2.78
N LEU A 32 -11.04 -26.10 -2.44
CA LEU A 32 -9.85 -25.49 -3.02
C LEU A 32 -8.62 -26.38 -2.83
N LEU A 33 -8.37 -26.83 -1.60
CA LEU A 33 -7.21 -27.65 -1.28
C LEU A 33 -7.27 -28.99 -2.02
N ASP A 34 -8.43 -29.66 -2.02
CA ASP A 34 -8.62 -30.93 -2.71
C ASP A 34 -8.42 -30.82 -4.24
N LEU A 35 -8.94 -29.75 -4.85
CA LEU A 35 -8.69 -29.45 -6.25
C LEU A 35 -7.19 -29.23 -6.51
N LEU A 36 -6.51 -28.42 -5.69
CA LEU A 36 -5.08 -28.18 -5.83
C LEU A 36 -4.25 -29.46 -5.70
N CYS A 37 -4.59 -30.38 -4.79
CA CYS A 37 -3.93 -31.69 -4.71
C CYS A 37 -4.04 -32.47 -6.02
N LYS A 38 -5.22 -32.45 -6.64
CA LYS A 38 -5.51 -33.17 -7.89
C LYS A 38 -4.87 -32.51 -9.12
N THR A 39 -4.53 -31.22 -9.07
CA THR A 39 -3.98 -30.48 -10.22
C THR A 39 -2.51 -30.15 -10.12
N HIS A 40 -2.00 -29.96 -8.91
CA HIS A 40 -0.68 -29.39 -8.61
C HIS A 40 0.25 -30.42 -7.96
N CYS A 41 0.18 -31.66 -8.43
CA CYS A 41 0.84 -32.81 -7.79
C CYS A 41 2.38 -32.80 -7.84
N LYS A 42 3.00 -31.89 -8.60
CA LYS A 42 4.46 -31.81 -8.78
C LYS A 42 5.14 -30.69 -7.98
N THR A 43 4.38 -29.92 -7.23
CA THR A 43 4.81 -28.65 -6.62
C THR A 43 4.50 -28.62 -5.14
N LYS A 44 5.32 -27.93 -4.36
CA LYS A 44 5.15 -27.84 -2.90
C LYS A 44 3.90 -27.03 -2.58
N LEU A 45 2.89 -27.70 -2.01
CA LEU A 45 1.71 -27.10 -1.39
C LEU A 45 1.92 -27.03 0.11
N ARG A 46 1.61 -25.89 0.71
CA ARG A 46 1.46 -25.72 2.15
C ARG A 46 0.07 -25.17 2.45
N ALA A 47 -0.46 -25.45 3.64
CA ALA A 47 -1.70 -24.87 4.12
C ALA A 47 -1.45 -24.05 5.39
N ILE A 48 -2.25 -23.03 5.61
CA ILE A 48 -2.27 -22.24 6.84
C ILE A 48 -3.70 -22.09 7.35
N TYR A 49 -3.91 -22.47 8.60
CA TYR A 49 -5.12 -22.20 9.37
C TYR A 49 -4.84 -21.06 10.37
N ILE A 50 -5.77 -20.10 10.41
CA ILE A 50 -5.67 -18.95 11.31
C ILE A 50 -6.66 -19.12 12.46
N HIS A 51 -6.11 -19.43 13.63
CA HIS A 51 -6.90 -19.61 14.82
C HIS A 51 -7.20 -18.24 15.46
N HIS A 52 -8.43 -17.76 15.28
CA HIS A 52 -8.88 -16.45 15.76
C HIS A 52 -9.22 -16.40 17.25
N GLY A 53 -9.44 -17.55 17.92
CA GLY A 53 -9.78 -17.58 19.34
C GLY A 53 -11.18 -17.06 19.69
N LEU A 54 -12.06 -16.93 18.69
CA LEU A 54 -13.41 -16.40 18.87
C LEU A 54 -14.46 -17.48 19.14
N SER A 55 -14.40 -18.63 18.45
CA SER A 55 -15.35 -19.73 18.63
C SER A 55 -14.80 -20.73 19.66
N LYS A 56 -15.72 -21.37 20.37
CA LYS A 56 -15.41 -22.50 21.25
C LYS A 56 -14.96 -23.74 20.46
N ASN A 57 -15.33 -23.83 19.19
CA ASN A 57 -15.00 -24.95 18.31
C ASN A 57 -13.70 -24.72 17.52
N ALA A 58 -13.00 -23.60 17.77
CA ALA A 58 -11.85 -23.20 16.96
C ALA A 58 -10.66 -24.18 17.08
N ASP A 59 -10.50 -24.83 18.24
CA ASP A 59 -9.48 -25.86 18.43
C ASP A 59 -9.86 -27.13 17.63
N ASP A 60 -11.12 -27.59 17.69
CA ASP A 60 -11.61 -28.72 16.87
C ASP A 60 -11.46 -28.48 15.37
N TRP A 61 -11.68 -27.23 14.92
CA TRP A 61 -11.49 -26.85 13.52
C TRP A 61 -10.02 -26.87 13.10
N ALA A 62 -9.11 -26.50 14.00
CA ALA A 62 -7.67 -26.60 13.75
C ALA A 62 -7.24 -28.07 13.61
N ASP A 63 -7.72 -28.94 14.49
CA ASP A 63 -7.46 -30.38 14.45
C ASP A 63 -8.00 -31.00 13.15
N PHE A 64 -9.23 -30.64 12.76
CA PHE A 64 -9.80 -31.04 11.48
C PHE A 64 -8.91 -30.62 10.30
N CYS A 65 -8.47 -29.37 10.25
CA CYS A 65 -7.61 -28.86 9.19
C CYS A 65 -6.26 -29.57 9.15
N GLN A 66 -5.68 -29.86 10.31
CA GLN A 66 -4.43 -30.59 10.41
C GLN A 66 -4.57 -32.02 9.86
N GLN A 67 -5.58 -32.77 10.32
CA GLN A 67 -5.86 -34.13 9.84
C GLN A 67 -6.15 -34.17 8.33
N PHE A 68 -6.93 -33.20 7.82
CA PHE A 68 -7.25 -33.12 6.39
C PHE A 68 -6.01 -32.94 5.51
N CYS A 69 -5.03 -32.16 5.99
CA CYS A 69 -3.74 -31.95 5.34
C CYS A 69 -2.80 -33.16 5.48
N GLU A 70 -2.74 -33.79 6.66
CA GLU A 70 -1.92 -34.97 6.91
C GLU A 70 -2.28 -36.13 5.97
N GLN A 71 -3.58 -36.38 5.78
CA GLN A 71 -4.09 -37.39 4.82
C GLN A 71 -3.66 -37.14 3.36
N ARG A 72 -3.24 -35.92 3.04
CA ARG A 72 -2.83 -35.49 1.69
C ARG A 72 -1.33 -35.21 1.60
N HIS A 73 -0.57 -35.49 2.66
CA HIS A 73 0.86 -35.18 2.77
C HIS A 73 1.19 -33.70 2.55
N ILE A 74 0.36 -32.82 3.12
CA ILE A 74 0.54 -31.36 3.05
C ILE A 74 0.93 -30.82 4.41
N GLU A 75 1.97 -29.98 4.44
CA GLU A 75 2.35 -29.22 5.64
C GLU A 75 1.23 -28.25 6.02
N CYS A 76 0.69 -28.39 7.24
CA CYS A 76 -0.36 -27.51 7.77
C CYS A 76 0.20 -26.65 8.90
N ILE A 77 0.09 -25.33 8.74
CA ILE A 77 0.60 -24.36 9.70
C ILE A 77 -0.58 -23.82 10.48
N ILE A 78 -0.60 -24.07 11.79
CA ILE A 78 -1.60 -23.49 12.68
C ILE A 78 -1.03 -22.22 13.31
N LYS A 79 -1.62 -21.06 12.99
CA LYS A 79 -1.20 -19.77 13.54
C LYS A 79 -2.32 -19.15 14.36
N ARG A 80 -2.12 -19.09 15.68
CA ARG A 80 -3.03 -18.38 16.58
C ARG A 80 -2.73 -16.88 16.55
N VAL A 81 -3.77 -16.08 16.38
CA VAL A 81 -3.67 -14.62 16.32
C VAL A 81 -4.32 -13.98 17.54
N ILE A 82 -3.75 -12.87 17.99
CA ILE A 82 -4.27 -12.06 19.09
C ILE A 82 -4.62 -10.69 18.51
N PHE A 83 -5.82 -10.21 18.80
CA PHE A 83 -6.28 -8.88 18.41
C PHE A 83 -7.25 -8.34 19.46
N ASP A 84 -7.41 -7.02 19.49
CA ASP A 84 -8.32 -6.33 20.40
C ASP A 84 -9.78 -6.48 19.90
N PRO A 85 -10.65 -7.19 20.65
CA PRO A 85 -12.03 -7.42 20.26
C PRO A 85 -12.95 -6.23 20.56
N THR A 86 -12.48 -5.19 21.25
CA THR A 86 -13.30 -4.00 21.59
C THR A 86 -13.48 -3.05 20.40
N LYS A 87 -12.59 -3.14 19.41
CA LYS A 87 -12.70 -2.44 18.12
C LYS A 87 -13.43 -3.35 17.13
N ASN A 88 -13.95 -2.76 16.04
CA ASN A 88 -14.64 -3.49 14.95
C ASN A 88 -14.00 -4.88 14.69
N ILE A 89 -14.62 -5.91 15.25
CA ILE A 89 -14.05 -7.25 15.42
C ILE A 89 -13.66 -7.82 14.06
N GLU A 90 -14.52 -7.65 13.05
CA GLU A 90 -14.28 -8.13 11.68
C GLU A 90 -13.01 -7.50 11.09
N ASN A 91 -12.84 -6.19 11.24
CA ASN A 91 -11.67 -5.49 10.71
C ASN A 91 -10.38 -5.86 11.47
N SER A 92 -10.44 -5.96 12.79
CA SER A 92 -9.31 -6.36 13.63
C SER A 92 -8.87 -7.79 13.33
N ALA A 93 -9.80 -8.74 13.30
CA ALA A 93 -9.54 -10.14 12.95
C ALA A 93 -8.99 -10.26 11.52
N ARG A 94 -9.57 -9.51 10.57
CA ARG A 94 -9.07 -9.46 9.18
C ARG A 94 -7.63 -8.96 9.12
N LYS A 95 -7.28 -7.88 9.82
CA LYS A 95 -5.90 -7.35 9.85
C LYS A 95 -4.93 -8.37 10.44
N ALA A 96 -5.27 -8.96 11.58
CA ALA A 96 -4.44 -9.98 12.22
C ALA A 96 -4.22 -11.20 11.30
N ARG A 97 -5.27 -11.63 10.58
CA ARG A 97 -5.18 -12.69 9.57
C ARG A 97 -4.17 -12.39 8.47
N TYR A 98 -4.26 -11.20 7.86
CA TYR A 98 -3.35 -10.81 6.78
C TYR A 98 -1.92 -10.59 7.26
N GLN A 99 -1.75 -10.16 8.51
CA GLN A 99 -0.43 -10.11 9.15
C GLN A 99 0.15 -11.51 9.32
N ALA A 100 -0.62 -12.47 9.85
CA ALA A 100 -0.19 -13.85 10.00
C ALA A 100 0.18 -14.50 8.64
N PHE A 101 -0.58 -14.21 7.58
CA PHE A 101 -0.20 -14.65 6.23
C PHE A 101 1.14 -14.06 5.79
N ARG A 102 1.35 -12.76 6.02
CA ARG A 102 2.59 -12.08 5.66
C ARG A 102 3.81 -12.66 6.38
N GLU A 103 3.66 -13.02 7.64
CA GLU A 103 4.72 -13.62 8.45
C GLU A 103 5.06 -15.06 8.04
N THR A 104 4.15 -15.75 7.34
CA THR A 104 4.28 -17.19 7.05
C THR A 104 4.61 -17.50 5.59
N ILE A 105 4.17 -16.64 4.66
CA ILE A 105 4.39 -16.82 3.22
C ILE A 105 5.87 -16.69 2.85
N LEU A 106 6.35 -17.59 2.00
CA LEU A 106 7.71 -17.53 1.48
C LEU A 106 7.79 -16.62 0.24
N SER A 107 8.98 -16.13 -0.09
CA SER A 107 9.20 -15.20 -1.19
C SER A 107 8.84 -15.77 -2.57
N ASP A 108 8.86 -17.10 -2.73
CA ASP A 108 8.53 -17.81 -3.96
C ASP A 108 7.12 -18.42 -3.96
N GLU A 109 6.28 -18.05 -2.98
CA GLU A 109 4.91 -18.53 -2.84
C GLU A 109 3.87 -17.48 -3.24
N MET A 110 2.72 -17.97 -3.71
CA MET A 110 1.48 -17.19 -3.78
C MET A 110 0.51 -17.67 -2.70
N LEU A 111 -0.14 -16.73 -2.01
CA LEU A 111 -1.24 -17.05 -1.10
C LEU A 111 -2.47 -17.39 -1.93
N VAL A 112 -3.11 -18.53 -1.69
CA VAL A 112 -4.33 -18.95 -2.41
C VAL A 112 -5.52 -18.91 -1.46
N THR A 113 -6.61 -18.28 -1.88
CA THR A 113 -7.85 -18.19 -1.10
C THR A 113 -9.02 -18.75 -1.87
N ALA A 114 -9.99 -19.31 -1.14
CA ALA A 114 -11.16 -19.97 -1.71
C ALA A 114 -12.31 -19.01 -2.05
N HIS A 115 -12.01 -17.76 -2.37
CA HIS A 115 -13.03 -16.81 -2.79
C HIS A 115 -13.69 -17.30 -4.09
N HIS A 116 -15.02 -17.24 -4.12
CA HIS A 116 -15.84 -17.78 -5.19
C HIS A 116 -16.75 -16.72 -5.83
N LEU A 117 -17.61 -17.14 -6.75
CA LEU A 117 -18.45 -16.24 -7.55
C LEU A 117 -19.43 -15.43 -6.68
N ASP A 118 -20.02 -16.04 -5.66
CA ASP A 118 -20.94 -15.34 -4.77
C ASP A 118 -20.20 -14.28 -3.92
N ASP A 119 -18.95 -14.53 -3.52
CA ASP A 119 -18.11 -13.51 -2.86
C ASP A 119 -17.82 -12.30 -3.78
N GLN A 120 -17.82 -12.50 -5.10
CA GLN A 120 -17.74 -11.38 -6.06
C GLN A 120 -18.99 -10.52 -5.98
N ALA A 121 -20.17 -11.15 -5.96
CA ALA A 121 -21.42 -10.43 -5.83
C ALA A 121 -21.48 -9.66 -4.50
N GLU A 122 -21.11 -10.29 -3.39
CA GLU A 122 -21.00 -9.61 -2.09
C GLU A 122 -20.05 -8.41 -2.16
N THR A 123 -18.85 -8.60 -2.72
CA THR A 123 -17.84 -7.54 -2.80
C THR A 123 -18.32 -6.38 -3.68
N PHE A 124 -18.98 -6.69 -4.79
CA PHE A 124 -19.58 -5.69 -5.68
C PHE A 124 -20.67 -4.88 -4.95
N PHE A 125 -21.58 -5.55 -4.24
CA PHE A 125 -22.66 -4.87 -3.49
C PHE A 125 -22.12 -4.02 -2.34
N LEU A 126 -21.10 -4.50 -1.63
CA LEU A 126 -20.43 -3.71 -0.59
C LEU A 126 -19.72 -2.49 -1.18
N ALA A 127 -19.10 -2.62 -2.36
CA ALA A 127 -18.50 -1.50 -3.07
C ALA A 127 -19.55 -0.50 -3.55
N LEU A 128 -20.67 -0.99 -4.06
CA LEU A 128 -21.82 -0.19 -4.49
C LEU A 128 -22.44 0.59 -3.33
N LYS A 129 -22.70 -0.07 -2.19
CA LYS A 129 -23.19 0.55 -0.94
C LYS A 129 -22.28 1.70 -0.48
N ARG A 130 -20.96 1.58 -0.69
CA ARG A 130 -19.95 2.58 -0.33
C ARG A 130 -19.81 3.71 -1.36
N GLY A 131 -20.52 3.65 -2.48
CA GLY A 131 -20.43 4.64 -3.56
C GLY A 131 -19.10 4.60 -4.31
N ASN A 132 -18.46 3.42 -4.39
CA ASN A 132 -17.19 3.29 -5.10
C ASN A 132 -17.38 3.45 -6.62
N GLY A 133 -16.38 4.05 -7.29
CA GLY A 133 -16.33 4.13 -8.76
C GLY A 133 -15.85 2.84 -9.43
N LEU A 134 -15.55 2.91 -10.73
CA LEU A 134 -15.18 1.76 -11.58
C LEU A 134 -14.23 0.79 -10.90
N LYS A 135 -13.08 1.28 -10.44
CA LYS A 135 -12.06 0.45 -9.80
C LYS A 135 -12.56 -0.31 -8.56
N GLY A 136 -13.41 0.30 -7.74
CA GLY A 136 -13.98 -0.39 -6.57
C GLY A 136 -15.09 -1.37 -6.95
N LEU A 137 -15.84 -1.07 -8.02
CA LEU A 137 -16.84 -1.96 -8.59
C LEU A 137 -16.24 -3.11 -9.41
N SER A 138 -14.95 -3.05 -9.74
CA SER A 138 -14.20 -4.18 -10.32
C SER A 138 -14.08 -5.40 -9.37
N ALA A 139 -14.51 -5.25 -8.12
CA ALA A 139 -14.54 -6.30 -7.11
C ALA A 139 -13.18 -7.00 -6.94
N MET A 140 -13.12 -8.34 -6.93
CA MET A 140 -11.85 -9.06 -6.74
C MET A 140 -11.24 -9.50 -8.07
N GLN A 141 -9.91 -9.41 -8.20
CA GLN A 141 -9.16 -9.97 -9.31
C GLN A 141 -8.72 -11.42 -9.03
N ASP A 142 -8.51 -12.20 -10.10
CA ASP A 142 -7.96 -13.56 -10.02
C ASP A 142 -6.57 -13.57 -9.37
N ILE A 143 -5.73 -12.59 -9.71
CA ILE A 143 -4.42 -12.34 -9.11
C ILE A 143 -4.39 -10.88 -8.65
N SER A 144 -3.95 -10.64 -7.42
CA SER A 144 -3.74 -9.29 -6.90
C SER A 144 -2.50 -9.22 -6.02
N HIS A 145 -1.73 -8.14 -6.10
CA HIS A 145 -0.60 -7.89 -5.21
C HIS A 145 -1.05 -7.00 -4.06
N SER A 146 -0.97 -7.51 -2.83
CA SER A 146 -1.37 -6.75 -1.65
C SER A 146 -0.65 -7.24 -0.41
N HIS A 147 -0.52 -6.37 0.59
CA HIS A 147 0.08 -6.71 1.89
C HIS A 147 1.50 -7.30 1.80
N GLY A 148 2.23 -7.03 0.70
CA GLY A 148 3.60 -7.49 0.47
C GLY A 148 3.71 -8.89 -0.15
N PHE A 149 2.62 -9.49 -0.64
CA PHE A 149 2.65 -10.78 -1.32
C PHE A 149 1.60 -10.84 -2.45
N THR A 150 1.65 -11.92 -3.23
CA THR A 150 0.69 -12.16 -4.31
C THR A 150 -0.44 -13.08 -3.84
N LEU A 151 -1.68 -12.66 -4.10
CA LEU A 151 -2.90 -13.37 -3.74
C LEU A 151 -3.58 -13.92 -4.99
N LEU A 152 -3.81 -15.24 -5.00
CA LEU A 152 -4.46 -16.01 -6.05
C LEU A 152 -5.86 -16.45 -5.61
N ARG A 153 -6.87 -16.29 -6.48
CA ARG A 153 -8.27 -16.66 -6.24
C ARG A 153 -8.81 -17.49 -7.41
N PRO A 154 -8.43 -18.78 -7.51
CA PRO A 154 -8.77 -19.57 -8.69
C PRO A 154 -10.26 -19.92 -8.74
N LEU A 155 -10.98 -19.83 -7.62
CA LEU A 155 -12.39 -20.22 -7.52
C LEU A 155 -13.39 -19.12 -7.91
N LEU A 156 -12.96 -17.91 -8.29
CA LEU A 156 -13.87 -16.77 -8.57
C LEU A 156 -14.92 -17.01 -9.66
N ALA A 157 -14.73 -18.02 -10.51
CA ALA A 157 -15.67 -18.37 -11.58
C ALA A 157 -16.68 -19.47 -11.18
N PHE A 158 -16.55 -20.05 -10.00
CA PHE A 158 -17.36 -21.17 -9.50
C PHE A 158 -18.33 -20.66 -8.46
N SER A 159 -19.58 -21.13 -8.48
CA SER A 159 -20.59 -20.76 -7.48
C SER A 159 -20.44 -21.58 -6.20
N LYS A 160 -20.97 -21.08 -5.08
CA LYS A 160 -21.08 -21.83 -3.83
C LYS A 160 -21.76 -23.19 -4.02
N GLN A 161 -22.75 -23.23 -4.91
CA GLN A 161 -23.45 -24.46 -5.27
C GLN A 161 -22.52 -25.46 -5.97
N ASP A 162 -21.66 -25.01 -6.89
CA ASP A 162 -20.67 -25.86 -7.55
C ASP A 162 -19.69 -26.45 -6.54
N LEU A 163 -19.21 -25.63 -5.59
CA LEU A 163 -18.29 -26.08 -4.53
C LEU A 163 -18.95 -27.12 -3.64
N THR A 164 -20.18 -26.88 -3.20
CA THR A 164 -20.93 -27.80 -2.33
C THR A 164 -21.24 -29.11 -3.06
N ALA A 165 -21.62 -29.04 -4.34
CA ALA A 165 -21.87 -30.23 -5.16
C ALA A 165 -20.58 -31.06 -5.34
N TYR A 166 -19.45 -30.39 -5.60
CA TYR A 166 -18.15 -31.05 -5.70
C TYR A 166 -17.76 -31.73 -4.39
N ALA A 167 -17.90 -31.04 -3.25
CA ALA A 167 -17.58 -31.59 -1.93
C ALA A 167 -18.39 -32.86 -1.65
N LYS A 168 -19.70 -32.82 -1.90
CA LYS A 168 -20.59 -33.99 -1.75
C LYS A 168 -20.22 -35.13 -2.70
N GLN A 169 -19.97 -34.82 -3.98
CA GLN A 169 -19.59 -35.83 -4.97
C GLN A 169 -18.27 -36.55 -4.62
N ASN A 170 -17.32 -35.82 -4.03
CA ASN A 170 -16.02 -36.37 -3.63
C ASN A 170 -15.98 -36.80 -2.15
N GLN A 171 -17.14 -36.83 -1.47
CA GLN A 171 -17.27 -37.25 -0.07
C GLN A 171 -16.31 -36.52 0.87
N LEU A 172 -16.12 -35.22 0.63
CA LEU A 172 -15.28 -34.38 1.49
C LEU A 172 -16.07 -33.97 2.74
N ASN A 173 -15.42 -34.06 3.89
CA ASN A 173 -15.93 -33.49 5.13
C ASN A 173 -15.47 -32.02 5.24
N TRP A 174 -16.24 -31.18 5.93
CA TRP A 174 -15.87 -29.79 6.23
C TRP A 174 -16.51 -29.37 7.56
N VAL A 175 -16.00 -28.27 8.13
CA VAL A 175 -16.58 -27.65 9.33
C VAL A 175 -17.51 -26.50 8.94
N GLU A 176 -18.53 -26.25 9.76
CA GLU A 176 -19.42 -25.10 9.63
C GLU A 176 -19.16 -24.09 10.74
N ASP A 177 -18.71 -22.90 10.37
CA ASP A 177 -18.48 -21.81 11.31
C ASP A 177 -19.79 -21.08 11.60
N GLU A 178 -20.21 -21.16 12.87
CA GLU A 178 -21.43 -20.57 13.44
C GLU A 178 -21.54 -19.06 13.23
N SER A 179 -20.41 -18.35 13.13
CA SER A 179 -20.40 -16.90 12.90
C SER A 179 -20.93 -16.50 11.52
N ASN A 180 -20.95 -17.42 10.55
CA ASN A 180 -21.49 -17.19 9.20
C ASN A 180 -23.01 -16.95 9.20
N PHE A 181 -23.70 -17.27 10.29
CA PHE A 181 -25.14 -17.05 10.44
C PHE A 181 -25.48 -15.69 11.08
N ASN A 182 -24.48 -14.94 11.56
CA ASN A 182 -24.71 -13.65 12.21
C ASN A 182 -24.92 -12.54 11.16
N THR A 183 -26.18 -12.14 10.93
CA THR A 183 -26.57 -11.11 9.95
C THR A 183 -26.29 -9.68 10.38
N ASN A 184 -25.78 -9.43 11.60
CA ASN A 184 -25.31 -8.10 11.98
C ASN A 184 -24.09 -7.64 11.16
N TYR A 185 -23.37 -8.58 10.53
CA TYR A 185 -22.30 -8.28 9.60
C TYR A 185 -22.85 -8.08 8.18
N ASP A 186 -22.55 -6.94 7.55
CA ASP A 186 -23.03 -6.56 6.21
C ASP A 186 -22.87 -7.69 5.17
N ARG A 187 -21.73 -8.39 5.20
CA ARG A 187 -21.45 -9.50 4.28
C ARG A 187 -22.37 -10.70 4.52
N ASN A 188 -22.60 -11.06 5.77
CA ASN A 188 -23.52 -12.16 6.12
C ASN A 188 -24.97 -11.78 5.80
N PHE A 189 -25.38 -10.53 6.06
CA PHE A 189 -26.69 -10.03 5.64
C PHE A 189 -26.90 -10.17 4.12
N LEU A 190 -25.92 -9.76 3.31
CA LEU A 190 -25.99 -9.94 1.86
C LEU A 190 -26.14 -11.42 1.47
N ARG A 191 -25.35 -12.30 2.09
CA ARG A 191 -25.35 -13.74 1.79
C ARG A 191 -26.63 -14.45 2.19
N GLN A 192 -27.21 -14.11 3.35
CA GLN A 192 -28.35 -14.83 3.93
C GLN A 192 -29.70 -14.24 3.51
N GLU A 193 -29.80 -12.91 3.38
CA GLU A 193 -31.08 -12.24 3.16
C GLU A 193 -31.23 -11.71 1.73
N VAL A 194 -30.19 -11.08 1.17
CA VAL A 194 -30.32 -10.34 -0.09
C VAL A 194 -30.08 -11.21 -1.31
N LEU A 195 -28.90 -11.82 -1.41
CA LEU A 195 -28.51 -12.61 -2.57
C LEU A 195 -29.44 -13.81 -2.83
N PRO A 196 -29.97 -14.53 -1.82
CA PRO A 196 -30.92 -15.61 -2.07
C PRO A 196 -32.20 -15.14 -2.78
N LEU A 197 -32.77 -14.00 -2.35
CA LEU A 197 -33.96 -13.40 -2.99
C LEU A 197 -33.67 -13.02 -4.44
N LEU A 198 -32.51 -12.42 -4.71
CA LEU A 198 -32.08 -12.06 -6.07
C LEU A 198 -31.86 -13.30 -6.94
N ASN A 199 -31.22 -14.34 -6.39
CA ASN A 199 -30.93 -15.59 -7.10
C ASN A 199 -32.21 -16.38 -7.42
N GLN A 200 -33.24 -16.29 -6.56
CA GLN A 200 -34.55 -16.91 -6.82
C GLN A 200 -35.22 -16.31 -8.06
N ARG A 201 -35.17 -14.98 -8.22
CA ARG A 201 -35.74 -14.29 -9.38
C ARG A 201 -34.84 -14.39 -10.62
N TRP A 202 -33.53 -14.24 -10.43
CA TRP A 202 -32.52 -14.19 -11.48
C TRP A 202 -31.45 -15.25 -11.23
N LYS A 203 -31.67 -16.47 -11.75
CA LYS A 203 -30.81 -17.64 -11.49
C LYS A 203 -29.31 -17.45 -11.78
N GLN A 204 -28.95 -16.53 -12.68
CA GLN A 204 -27.56 -16.25 -13.05
C GLN A 204 -27.02 -14.95 -12.44
N PHE A 205 -27.70 -14.39 -11.43
CA PHE A 205 -27.39 -13.09 -10.88
C PHE A 205 -25.90 -12.90 -10.49
N PRO A 206 -25.24 -13.82 -9.77
CA PRO A 206 -23.83 -13.65 -9.41
C PRO A 206 -22.91 -13.63 -10.63
N LYS A 207 -23.23 -14.42 -11.68
CA LYS A 207 -22.51 -14.40 -12.96
C LYS A 207 -22.67 -13.05 -13.67
N MET A 208 -23.88 -12.48 -13.64
CA MET A 208 -24.14 -11.17 -14.25
C MET A 208 -23.40 -10.05 -13.52
N VAL A 209 -23.38 -10.09 -12.18
CA VAL A 209 -22.63 -9.13 -11.36
C VAL A 209 -21.12 -9.25 -11.62
N SER A 210 -20.58 -10.47 -11.64
CA SER A 210 -19.16 -10.69 -11.97
C SER A 210 -18.80 -10.19 -13.37
N ARG A 211 -19.69 -10.34 -14.35
CA ARG A 211 -19.51 -9.75 -15.69
C ARG A 211 -19.50 -8.22 -15.66
N SER A 212 -20.39 -7.58 -14.90
CA SER A 212 -20.37 -6.12 -14.72
C SER A 212 -19.10 -5.64 -14.02
N ALA A 213 -18.62 -6.38 -13.00
CA ALA A 213 -17.34 -6.11 -12.35
C ALA A 213 -16.18 -6.19 -13.37
N LYS A 214 -16.20 -7.20 -14.26
CA LYS A 214 -15.20 -7.33 -15.33
C LYS A 214 -15.26 -6.17 -16.34
N HIS A 215 -16.44 -5.69 -16.68
CA HIS A 215 -16.57 -4.48 -17.51
C HIS A 215 -15.97 -3.26 -16.81
N CYS A 216 -16.21 -3.08 -15.51
CA CYS A 216 -15.62 -1.99 -14.74
C CYS A 216 -14.08 -2.08 -14.71
N GLU A 217 -13.53 -3.29 -14.52
CA GLU A 217 -12.09 -3.54 -14.60
C GLU A 217 -11.52 -3.19 -15.98
N ASN A 218 -12.13 -3.67 -17.05
CA ASN A 218 -11.65 -3.39 -18.41
C ASN A 218 -11.65 -1.88 -18.72
N GLN A 219 -12.68 -1.15 -18.27
CA GLN A 219 -12.71 0.32 -18.43
C GLN A 219 -11.63 1.00 -17.60
N GLN A 220 -11.39 0.55 -16.37
CA GLN A 220 -10.31 1.08 -15.53
C GLN A 220 -8.93 0.84 -16.17
N LEU A 221 -8.68 -0.36 -16.72
CA LEU A 221 -7.43 -0.68 -17.42
C LEU A 221 -7.25 0.15 -18.70
N LEU A 222 -8.32 0.37 -19.47
CA LEU A 222 -8.27 1.24 -20.65
C LEU A 222 -7.97 2.70 -20.26
N LEU A 223 -8.57 3.20 -19.18
CA LEU A 223 -8.27 4.54 -18.67
C LEU A 223 -6.81 4.68 -18.22
N GLU A 224 -6.28 3.63 -17.59
CA GLU A 224 -4.87 3.55 -17.23
C GLU A 224 -3.98 3.61 -18.47
N GLU A 225 -4.26 2.79 -19.48
CA GLU A 225 -3.55 2.76 -20.76
C GLU A 225 -3.53 4.13 -21.44
N LEU A 226 -4.71 4.75 -21.61
CA LEU A 226 -4.85 6.04 -22.31
C LEU A 226 -4.18 7.22 -21.59
N LEU A 227 -4.04 7.16 -20.26
CA LEU A 227 -3.47 8.24 -19.46
C LEU A 227 -2.02 7.98 -19.05
N ASN A 228 -1.48 6.79 -19.32
CA ASN A 228 -0.17 6.38 -18.84
C ASN A 228 0.94 7.30 -19.34
N ASP A 229 0.95 7.60 -20.64
CA ASP A 229 1.98 8.46 -21.26
C ASP A 229 1.96 9.88 -20.69
N GLU A 230 0.76 10.44 -20.50
CA GLU A 230 0.60 11.74 -19.86
C GLU A 230 1.12 11.69 -18.43
N LEU A 231 0.73 10.68 -17.66
CA LEU A 231 1.13 10.51 -16.27
C LEU A 231 2.66 10.43 -16.14
N TYR A 232 3.35 9.67 -16.99
CA TYR A 232 4.81 9.56 -16.95
C TYR A 232 5.54 10.85 -17.38
N LYS A 233 4.92 11.72 -18.18
CA LYS A 233 5.48 13.04 -18.52
C LYS A 233 5.45 14.00 -17.32
N ILE A 234 4.42 13.90 -16.48
CA ILE A 234 4.20 14.85 -15.39
C ILE A 234 4.62 14.30 -14.01
N ALA A 235 4.77 12.98 -13.85
CA ALA A 235 5.14 12.36 -12.58
C ALA A 235 6.61 11.98 -12.52
N ASN A 236 7.23 12.20 -11.35
CA ASN A 236 8.52 11.62 -11.00
C ASN A 236 8.31 10.62 -9.85
N PHE A 237 8.26 9.33 -10.16
CA PHE A 237 7.99 8.29 -9.18
C PHE A 237 9.15 8.06 -8.20
N ALA A 238 10.39 8.36 -8.58
CA ALA A 238 11.54 8.28 -7.68
C ALA A 238 11.46 9.35 -6.58
N LYS A 239 11.09 10.59 -6.95
CA LYS A 239 10.84 11.71 -6.01
C LYS A 239 9.42 11.71 -5.43
N LYS A 240 8.58 10.74 -5.81
CA LYS A 240 7.13 10.69 -5.53
C LYS A 240 6.44 12.05 -5.73
N SER A 241 6.74 12.72 -6.84
CA SER A 241 6.19 14.03 -7.18
C SER A 241 5.34 14.02 -8.45
N LEU A 242 4.45 15.00 -8.57
CA LEU A 242 3.57 15.22 -9.72
C LEU A 242 3.53 16.70 -10.09
N ASN A 243 3.97 17.03 -11.29
CA ASN A 243 3.90 18.38 -11.84
C ASN A 243 2.46 18.70 -12.26
N VAL A 244 1.89 19.72 -11.63
CA VAL A 244 0.50 20.14 -11.88
C VAL A 244 0.39 21.37 -12.78
N THR A 245 1.49 21.81 -13.40
CA THR A 245 1.52 23.01 -14.26
C THR A 245 0.59 22.89 -15.47
N ALA A 246 0.49 21.69 -16.06
CA ALA A 246 -0.37 21.43 -17.21
C ALA A 246 -1.84 21.14 -16.85
N PHE A 247 -2.17 20.98 -15.55
CA PHE A 247 -3.52 20.60 -15.13
C PHE A 247 -4.61 21.54 -15.64
N PRO A 248 -4.45 22.88 -15.62
CA PRO A 248 -5.47 23.79 -16.15
C PRO A 248 -5.85 23.55 -17.61
N GLN A 249 -5.02 22.86 -18.40
CA GLN A 249 -5.29 22.51 -19.79
C GLN A 249 -6.12 21.23 -19.93
N PHE A 250 -6.21 20.43 -18.88
CA PHE A 250 -6.95 19.18 -18.85
C PHE A 250 -8.37 19.38 -18.33
N SER A 251 -9.30 18.54 -18.78
CA SER A 251 -10.62 18.47 -18.17
C SER A 251 -10.51 18.03 -16.70
N ILE A 252 -11.46 18.46 -15.87
CA ILE A 252 -11.50 18.10 -14.43
C ILE A 252 -11.47 16.58 -14.24
N LEU A 253 -12.16 15.82 -15.11
CA LEU A 253 -12.16 14.36 -15.08
C LEU A 253 -10.76 13.77 -15.33
N LYS A 254 -10.01 14.29 -16.30
CA LYS A 254 -8.63 13.87 -16.58
C LYS A 254 -7.70 14.22 -15.43
N GLN A 255 -7.83 15.42 -14.86
CA GLN A 255 -7.05 15.84 -13.68
C GLN A 255 -7.27 14.90 -12.48
N GLN A 256 -8.54 14.62 -12.16
CA GLN A 256 -8.91 13.70 -11.08
C GLN A 256 -8.37 12.29 -11.30
N GLN A 257 -8.48 11.77 -12.52
CA GLN A 257 -7.98 10.43 -12.83
C GLN A 257 -6.45 10.36 -12.76
N LEU A 258 -5.72 11.36 -13.29
CA LEU A 258 -4.26 11.43 -13.19
C LEU A 258 -3.79 11.46 -11.72
N LEU A 259 -4.48 12.22 -10.85
CA LEU A 259 -4.19 12.21 -9.41
C LEU A 259 -4.40 10.82 -8.79
N ARG A 260 -5.52 10.16 -9.10
CA ARG A 260 -5.81 8.81 -8.58
C ARG A 260 -4.74 7.81 -9.01
N LEU A 261 -4.36 7.81 -10.28
CA LEU A 261 -3.33 6.92 -10.83
C LEU A 261 -1.94 7.20 -10.23
N TRP A 262 -1.58 8.48 -10.07
CA TRP A 262 -0.34 8.87 -9.42
C TRP A 262 -0.26 8.39 -7.95
N LEU A 263 -1.31 8.64 -7.17
CA LEU A 263 -1.39 8.23 -5.76
C LEU A 263 -1.31 6.71 -5.62
N GLU A 264 -1.98 5.98 -6.50
CA GLU A 264 -1.90 4.52 -6.56
C GLU A 264 -0.48 4.03 -6.83
N LYS A 265 0.19 4.54 -7.87
CA LYS A 265 1.57 4.15 -8.18
C LYS A 265 2.55 4.53 -7.06
N CYS A 266 2.23 5.56 -6.27
CA CYS A 266 2.97 5.91 -5.06
C CYS A 266 2.61 5.07 -3.82
N ASN A 267 1.73 4.06 -3.96
CA ASN A 267 1.20 3.22 -2.87
C ASN A 267 0.52 4.01 -1.75
N VAL A 268 -0.17 5.10 -2.10
CA VAL A 268 -0.93 5.92 -1.16
C VAL A 268 -2.36 5.41 -1.04
N THR A 269 -2.95 5.54 0.14
CA THR A 269 -4.38 5.26 0.34
C THR A 269 -5.21 6.18 -0.55
N MET A 270 -6.10 5.58 -1.35
CA MET A 270 -6.96 6.32 -2.28
C MET A 270 -7.84 7.32 -1.51
N PRO A 271 -7.89 8.61 -1.93
CA PRO A 271 -8.68 9.62 -1.25
C PRO A 271 -10.20 9.39 -1.43
N SER A 272 -10.97 9.80 -0.42
CA SER A 272 -12.41 10.00 -0.54
C SER A 272 -12.75 11.09 -1.56
N VAL A 273 -14.03 11.24 -1.93
CA VAL A 273 -14.47 12.33 -2.83
C VAL A 273 -14.08 13.70 -2.27
N VAL A 274 -14.37 13.94 -0.98
CA VAL A 274 -14.02 15.18 -0.28
C VAL A 274 -12.51 15.42 -0.25
N GLN A 275 -11.72 14.37 0.02
CA GLN A 275 -10.26 14.48 0.04
C GLN A 275 -9.70 14.75 -1.35
N LEU A 276 -10.27 14.16 -2.40
CA LEU A 276 -9.84 14.42 -3.78
C LEU A 276 -10.16 15.87 -4.17
N GLU A 277 -11.34 16.38 -3.83
CA GLU A 277 -11.69 17.79 -4.04
C GLU A 277 -10.73 18.73 -3.32
N GLN A 278 -10.31 18.40 -2.09
CA GLN A 278 -9.28 19.16 -1.38
C GLN A 278 -7.94 19.16 -2.14
N LEU A 279 -7.50 18.02 -2.67
CA LEU A 279 -6.28 17.95 -3.48
C LEU A 279 -6.42 18.73 -4.79
N MET A 280 -7.60 18.71 -5.42
CA MET A 280 -7.87 19.50 -6.62
C MET A 280 -7.74 20.99 -6.31
N ASN A 281 -8.34 21.45 -5.19
CA ASN A 281 -8.19 22.83 -4.73
C ASN A 281 -6.73 23.21 -4.47
N PHE A 282 -5.86 22.24 -4.12
CA PHE A 282 -4.45 22.55 -3.95
C PHE A 282 -3.83 23.07 -5.23
N ILE A 283 -4.30 22.71 -6.43
CA ILE A 283 -3.77 23.13 -7.74
C ILE A 283 -3.98 24.61 -8.03
N ASP A 284 -4.99 25.23 -7.42
CA ASP A 284 -5.30 26.65 -7.61
C ASP A 284 -4.76 27.55 -6.50
N ILE A 285 -4.33 26.96 -5.37
CA ILE A 285 -3.79 27.71 -4.22
C ILE A 285 -2.43 28.35 -4.56
N PRO A 286 -2.21 29.66 -4.28
CA PRO A 286 -0.91 30.29 -4.46
C PRO A 286 0.23 29.54 -3.76
N ALA A 287 1.40 29.47 -4.39
CA ALA A 287 2.54 28.66 -3.95
C ALA A 287 2.96 28.90 -2.48
N ASP A 288 2.69 30.09 -1.94
CA ASP A 288 3.13 30.51 -0.61
C ASP A 288 2.33 29.89 0.54
N LYS A 289 1.14 29.33 0.28
CA LYS A 289 0.27 28.77 1.32
C LYS A 289 0.61 27.33 1.71
N ASN A 290 1.50 26.64 0.99
CA ASN A 290 2.02 25.30 1.29
C ASN A 290 0.96 24.30 1.83
N PRO A 291 -0.15 24.09 1.10
CA PRO A 291 -1.23 23.23 1.59
C PRO A 291 -0.77 21.77 1.73
N GLN A 292 -1.33 21.08 2.72
CA GLN A 292 -1.05 19.68 3.01
C GLN A 292 -2.32 18.90 3.37
N LEU A 293 -2.38 17.63 2.97
CA LEU A 293 -3.47 16.72 3.30
C LEU A 293 -2.92 15.35 3.73
N LYS A 294 -3.37 14.85 4.87
CA LYS A 294 -3.00 13.51 5.38
C LYS A 294 -3.90 12.44 4.73
N LEU A 295 -3.27 11.47 4.08
CA LEU A 295 -3.91 10.29 3.46
C LEU A 295 -3.30 9.01 4.05
N GLY A 296 -3.97 8.46 5.07
CA GLY A 296 -3.46 7.32 5.82
C GLY A 296 -2.16 7.67 6.54
N LYS A 297 -1.07 6.98 6.19
CA LYS A 297 0.27 7.22 6.74
C LYS A 297 1.08 8.28 5.99
N HIS A 298 0.62 8.73 4.84
CA HIS A 298 1.32 9.69 3.99
C HIS A 298 0.69 11.08 4.09
N ILE A 299 1.46 12.09 3.71
CA ILE A 299 1.02 13.48 3.58
C ILE A 299 1.29 13.93 2.14
N VAL A 300 0.23 14.37 1.47
CA VAL A 300 0.33 15.03 0.15
C VAL A 300 0.50 16.51 0.37
N ARG A 301 1.53 17.11 -0.22
CA ARG A 301 1.90 18.53 -0.04
C ARG A 301 2.05 19.21 -1.39
N ARG A 302 1.74 20.51 -1.50
CA ARG A 302 2.08 21.31 -2.68
C ARG A 302 3.32 22.16 -2.45
N TYR A 303 4.22 22.18 -3.42
CA TYR A 303 5.37 23.08 -3.48
C TYR A 303 5.77 23.35 -4.95
N GLN A 304 5.99 24.61 -5.33
CA GLN A 304 6.43 25.03 -6.68
C GLN A 304 5.70 24.33 -7.84
N SER A 305 4.36 24.37 -7.83
CA SER A 305 3.50 23.72 -8.86
C SER A 305 3.69 22.21 -8.99
N GLN A 306 4.20 21.57 -7.93
CA GLN A 306 4.25 20.11 -7.81
C GLN A 306 3.52 19.67 -6.56
N LEU A 307 2.91 18.49 -6.64
CA LEU A 307 2.45 17.73 -5.48
C LEU A 307 3.51 16.70 -5.10
N PHE A 308 3.70 16.47 -3.81
CA PHE A 308 4.65 15.50 -3.27
C PHE A 308 3.94 14.57 -2.30
N VAL A 309 4.23 13.27 -2.38
CA VAL A 309 3.87 12.30 -1.34
C VAL A 309 5.06 12.15 -0.40
N THR A 310 4.85 12.51 0.86
CA THR A 310 5.85 12.46 1.92
C THR A 310 5.35 11.63 3.09
N ASP A 311 6.27 11.12 3.91
CA ASP A 311 5.91 10.59 5.23
C ASP A 311 5.69 11.75 6.23
N GLU A 312 5.12 11.43 7.38
CA GLU A 312 4.96 12.40 8.46
C GLU A 312 6.34 12.82 9.00
N VAL A 313 6.67 14.10 8.81
CA VAL A 313 7.96 14.65 9.26
C VAL A 313 7.91 14.85 10.76
N ILE A 314 8.79 14.16 11.47
CA ILE A 314 9.00 14.35 12.91
C ILE A 314 9.79 15.65 13.09
N ALA A 315 9.26 16.56 13.92
CA ALA A 315 9.99 17.75 14.31
C ALA A 315 11.24 17.35 15.09
N ILE A 316 12.41 17.75 14.60
CA ILE A 316 13.69 17.47 15.24
C ILE A 316 14.04 18.67 16.12
N SER A 317 14.55 18.42 17.33
CA SER A 317 15.14 19.45 18.16
C SER A 317 16.29 20.15 17.41
N PRO A 318 16.44 21.48 17.52
CA PRO A 318 17.59 22.17 16.97
C PRO A 318 18.88 21.51 17.45
N LEU A 319 19.80 21.29 16.52
CA LEU A 319 21.11 20.71 16.80
C LEU A 319 22.18 21.65 16.28
N SER A 320 23.28 21.74 17.02
CA SER A 320 24.52 22.36 16.60
C SER A 320 25.69 21.40 16.90
N VAL A 321 26.56 21.20 15.92
CA VAL A 321 27.77 20.37 16.05
C VAL A 321 28.94 21.06 15.36
N ASN A 322 30.10 21.08 16.01
CA ASN A 322 31.33 21.58 15.43
C ASN A 322 31.98 20.55 14.50
N LEU A 323 32.52 21.01 13.38
CA LEU A 323 33.17 20.22 12.34
C LEU A 323 34.53 20.84 12.01
N SER A 324 35.60 20.17 12.41
CA SER A 324 36.98 20.57 12.13
C SER A 324 37.48 19.96 10.81
N LEU A 325 38.60 20.46 10.30
CA LEU A 325 39.25 19.88 9.11
C LEU A 325 39.57 18.39 9.32
N ASN A 326 39.32 17.58 8.28
CA ASN A 326 39.46 16.11 8.28
C ASN A 326 38.54 15.37 9.26
N GLN A 327 37.52 16.03 9.80
CA GLN A 327 36.48 15.38 10.58
C GLN A 327 35.28 14.99 9.72
N ASN A 328 34.58 13.97 10.20
CA ASN A 328 33.32 13.48 9.68
C ASN A 328 32.30 13.48 10.83
N ILE A 329 31.12 14.05 10.59
CA ILE A 329 30.00 13.98 11.51
C ILE A 329 28.81 13.31 10.85
N ILE A 330 28.14 12.44 11.62
CA ILE A 330 26.87 11.84 11.24
C ILE A 330 25.78 12.62 11.95
N LEU A 331 24.91 13.27 11.18
CA LEU A 331 23.79 14.01 11.75
C LEU A 331 22.67 13.03 12.17
N PRO A 332 21.90 13.35 13.23
CA PRO A 332 20.85 12.46 13.70
C PRO A 332 19.80 12.15 12.62
N HIS A 333 19.10 11.04 12.84
CA HIS A 333 18.02 10.56 11.96
C HIS A 333 18.46 10.30 10.52
N SER A 334 19.74 9.94 10.33
CA SER A 334 20.35 9.62 9.02
C SER A 334 20.15 10.72 7.97
N SER A 335 20.03 11.97 8.41
CA SER A 335 19.70 13.11 7.56
C SER A 335 20.84 13.45 6.60
N ALA A 336 22.08 13.43 7.08
CA ALA A 336 23.28 13.49 6.24
C ALA A 336 24.54 13.09 7.03
N GLU A 337 25.56 12.68 6.29
CA GLU A 337 26.95 12.56 6.76
C GLU A 337 27.75 13.70 6.14
N VAL A 338 28.41 14.52 6.97
CA VAL A 338 29.15 15.70 6.51
C VAL A 338 30.62 15.55 6.86
N THR A 339 31.48 15.64 5.85
CA THR A 339 32.93 15.53 5.99
C THR A 339 33.59 16.80 5.48
N HIS A 340 34.52 17.35 6.26
CA HIS A 340 35.34 18.49 5.86
C HIS A 340 36.69 18.01 5.34
N LEU A 341 36.97 18.18 4.05
CA LEU A 341 38.21 17.75 3.40
C LEU A 341 38.75 18.87 2.51
N GLY A 342 39.88 19.44 2.91
CA GLY A 342 40.52 20.54 2.19
C GLY A 342 39.58 21.71 1.99
N ASP A 343 39.44 22.19 0.75
CA ASP A 343 38.58 23.32 0.39
C ASP A 343 37.11 22.96 0.14
N HIS A 344 36.67 21.76 0.56
CA HIS A 344 35.33 21.26 0.31
C HIS A 344 34.66 20.63 1.54
N LEU A 345 33.34 20.79 1.60
CA LEU A 345 32.45 19.94 2.39
C LEU A 345 31.82 18.88 1.50
N PHE A 346 31.91 17.63 1.93
CA PHE A 346 31.23 16.49 1.31
C PHE A 346 30.02 16.16 2.16
N CYS A 347 28.83 16.25 1.57
CA CYS A 347 27.58 15.91 2.24
C CYS A 347 26.95 14.70 1.55
N LYS A 348 26.89 13.58 2.27
CA LYS A 348 26.26 12.36 1.79
C LYS A 348 24.87 12.23 2.40
N PHE A 349 23.89 12.27 1.52
CA PHE A 349 22.49 11.94 1.80
C PHE A 349 22.23 10.47 1.46
N SER A 350 21.08 9.94 1.86
CA SER A 350 20.74 8.51 1.73
C SER A 350 20.93 7.91 0.33
N GLN A 351 20.91 8.71 -0.74
CA GLN A 351 21.05 8.25 -2.13
C GLN A 351 22.06 9.03 -2.98
N GLN A 352 22.66 10.11 -2.47
CA GLN A 352 23.51 11.02 -3.25
C GLN A 352 24.59 11.65 -2.38
N SER A 353 25.74 11.98 -2.97
CA SER A 353 26.76 12.81 -2.30
C SER A 353 27.02 14.08 -3.11
N ASN A 354 26.95 15.22 -2.43
CA ASN A 354 27.20 16.53 -3.01
C ASN A 354 28.47 17.12 -2.42
N ARG A 355 29.25 17.82 -3.26
CA ARG A 355 30.43 18.58 -2.81
C ARG A 355 30.11 20.07 -2.82
N PHE A 356 30.51 20.77 -1.77
CA PHE A 356 30.31 22.20 -1.61
C PHE A 356 31.66 22.87 -1.39
N LYS A 357 31.99 23.84 -2.25
CA LYS A 357 33.25 24.57 -2.17
C LYS A 357 33.18 25.62 -1.07
N LEU A 358 34.15 25.61 -0.16
CA LEU A 358 34.26 26.59 0.92
C LEU A 358 34.98 27.87 0.44
N PRO A 359 34.67 29.03 1.05
CA PRO A 359 35.52 30.22 0.97
C PRO A 359 36.95 29.91 1.45
N ILE A 360 37.95 30.53 0.84
CA ILE A 360 39.38 30.23 1.08
C ILE A 360 39.76 30.48 2.55
N GLU A 361 39.19 31.53 3.14
CA GLU A 361 39.37 31.93 4.53
C GLU A 361 38.83 30.91 5.55
N LEU A 362 37.94 30.00 5.13
CA LEU A 362 37.28 29.03 6.01
C LEU A 362 37.89 27.61 5.94
N ILE A 363 38.85 27.36 5.05
CA ILE A 363 39.42 26.01 4.78
C ILE A 363 39.98 25.34 6.05
N ASN A 364 40.70 26.09 6.88
CA ASN A 364 41.34 25.55 8.09
C ASN A 364 40.56 25.89 9.37
N GLN A 365 39.34 26.40 9.24
CA GLN A 365 38.53 26.83 10.38
C GLN A 365 37.64 25.69 10.89
N THR A 366 37.29 25.77 12.17
CA THR A 366 36.22 24.92 12.72
C THR A 366 34.88 25.53 12.33
N LEU A 367 34.08 24.76 11.63
CA LEU A 367 32.74 25.16 11.18
C LEU A 367 31.69 24.61 12.12
N GLU A 368 30.51 25.21 12.13
CA GLU A 368 29.37 24.74 12.91
C GLU A 368 28.25 24.31 11.98
N ILE A 369 27.82 23.06 12.10
CA ILE A 369 26.71 22.50 11.33
C ILE A 369 25.46 22.54 12.20
N ARG A 370 24.46 23.30 11.75
CA ARG A 370 23.19 23.51 12.46
C ARG A 370 22.00 22.87 11.74
N LEU A 371 21.07 22.31 12.51
CA LEU A 371 19.74 21.85 12.08
C LEU A 371 18.65 22.67 12.77
N GLY A 372 17.47 22.77 12.14
CA GLY A 372 16.33 23.49 12.73
C GLY A 372 16.49 25.01 12.80
N CYS A 373 17.31 25.61 11.91
CA CYS A 373 17.58 27.04 11.91
C CYS A 373 16.34 27.90 11.59
N VAL A 374 16.04 28.85 12.48
CA VAL A 374 14.93 29.81 12.36
C VAL A 374 15.39 31.24 12.68
N GLY A 375 14.62 32.24 12.26
CA GLY A 375 14.91 33.65 12.55
C GLY A 375 15.85 34.33 11.54
N LYS A 376 16.51 35.41 11.97
CA LYS A 376 17.45 36.19 11.15
C LYS A 376 18.88 35.77 11.44
N VAL A 377 19.65 35.54 10.37
CA VAL A 377 21.07 35.16 10.44
C VAL A 377 21.93 36.22 9.76
N LYS A 378 23.16 36.40 10.24
CA LYS A 378 24.15 37.28 9.59
C LYS A 378 24.80 36.49 8.46
N LEU A 379 24.79 37.04 7.24
CA LEU A 379 25.43 36.38 6.11
C LEU A 379 26.96 36.54 6.20
N HIS A 380 27.71 35.48 5.93
CA HIS A 380 29.17 35.53 5.90
C HIS A 380 29.65 36.54 4.86
N ASN A 381 30.67 37.34 5.22
CA ASN A 381 31.23 38.44 4.44
C ASN A 381 30.22 39.53 4.02
N LYS A 382 29.08 39.64 4.69
CA LYS A 382 28.08 40.70 4.46
C LYS A 382 27.66 41.32 5.79
N SER A 383 27.45 42.64 5.77
CA SER A 383 26.87 43.37 6.92
C SER A 383 25.36 43.09 7.10
N GLN A 384 24.71 42.59 6.05
CA GLN A 384 23.27 42.34 6.02
C GLN A 384 22.88 41.07 6.80
N ARG A 385 21.78 41.17 7.55
CA ARG A 385 21.06 40.01 8.09
C ARG A 385 19.96 39.59 7.12
N GLU A 386 19.79 38.29 6.91
CA GLU A 386 18.72 37.73 6.09
C GLU A 386 17.86 36.77 6.92
N GLU A 387 16.58 36.72 6.61
CA GLU A 387 15.64 35.82 7.27
C GLU A 387 15.81 34.41 6.71
N MET A 388 15.92 33.39 7.58
CA MET A 388 16.09 32.00 7.16
C MET A 388 15.00 31.56 6.17
N LYS A 389 13.76 32.07 6.32
CA LYS A 389 12.66 31.83 5.37
C LYS A 389 13.05 32.18 3.94
N LYS A 390 13.75 33.30 3.73
CA LYS A 390 14.18 33.76 2.41
C LYS A 390 15.36 32.96 1.88
N ILE A 391 16.31 32.60 2.74
CA ILE A 391 17.41 31.67 2.41
C ILE A 391 16.85 30.33 1.92
N TRP A 392 15.84 29.77 2.62
CA TRP A 392 15.18 28.54 2.21
C TRP A 392 14.48 28.67 0.85
N GLN A 393 13.82 29.79 0.59
CA GLN A 393 13.16 30.06 -0.70
C GLN A 393 14.17 30.19 -1.85
N GLN A 394 15.27 30.92 -1.66
CA GLN A 394 16.34 31.07 -2.65
C GLN A 394 16.99 29.74 -3.02
N ASN A 395 17.19 28.87 -2.03
CA ASN A 395 17.72 27.52 -2.22
C ASN A 395 16.66 26.50 -2.63
N GLN A 396 15.40 26.94 -2.84
CA GLN A 396 14.27 26.11 -3.24
C GLN A 396 13.99 24.92 -2.30
N ILE A 397 14.27 25.06 -1.00
CA ILE A 397 14.10 23.99 -0.01
C ILE A 397 12.61 23.89 0.42
N PRO A 398 11.94 22.74 0.19
CA PRO A 398 10.57 22.50 0.62
C PRO A 398 10.40 22.63 2.13
N THR A 399 9.24 23.13 2.57
CA THR A 399 8.99 23.46 3.99
C THR A 399 9.20 22.28 4.94
N TRP A 400 8.88 21.06 4.50
CA TRP A 400 9.01 19.84 5.30
C TRP A 400 10.44 19.30 5.40
N LEU A 401 11.39 19.80 4.60
CA LEU A 401 12.81 19.43 4.69
C LEU A 401 13.65 20.43 5.49
N ARG A 402 13.15 21.67 5.70
CA ARG A 402 13.93 22.78 6.27
C ARG A 402 14.52 22.48 7.64
N SER A 403 13.76 21.81 8.52
CA SER A 403 14.25 21.47 9.87
C SER A 403 15.37 20.43 9.85
N GLN A 404 15.46 19.62 8.79
CA GLN A 404 16.42 18.53 8.64
C GLN A 404 17.56 18.88 7.69
N THR A 405 17.50 20.04 7.04
CA THR A 405 18.53 20.45 6.08
C THR A 405 19.72 21.07 6.83
N PRO A 406 20.94 20.53 6.67
CA PRO A 406 22.11 21.06 7.35
C PRO A 406 22.50 22.44 6.83
N VAL A 407 22.84 23.33 7.76
CA VAL A 407 23.30 24.69 7.47
C VAL A 407 24.66 24.92 8.10
N VAL A 408 25.59 25.46 7.32
CA VAL A 408 26.97 25.72 7.75
C VAL A 408 27.08 27.14 8.29
N PHE A 409 27.66 27.27 9.47
CA PHE A 409 27.98 28.52 10.14
C PHE A 409 29.48 28.61 10.45
N PHE A 410 29.98 29.84 10.51
CA PHE A 410 31.28 30.18 11.07
C PHE A 410 31.09 31.41 11.98
N GLU A 411 31.41 31.30 13.28
CA GLU A 411 31.25 32.38 14.27
C GLU A 411 29.86 33.06 14.19
N ASP A 412 28.78 32.28 14.24
CA ASP A 412 27.38 32.74 14.09
C ASP A 412 27.01 33.34 12.71
N GLN A 413 27.90 33.31 11.74
CA GLN A 413 27.63 33.76 10.38
C GLN A 413 27.21 32.59 9.50
N TYR A 414 26.07 32.73 8.83
CA TYR A 414 25.60 31.79 7.83
C TYR A 414 26.57 31.77 6.64
N VAL A 415 27.05 30.59 6.29
CA VAL A 415 27.94 30.38 5.14
C VAL A 415 27.15 29.81 3.96
N MET A 416 26.51 28.65 4.14
CA MET A 416 25.78 27.96 3.08
C MET A 416 24.78 26.93 3.61
N VAL A 417 23.83 26.54 2.75
CA VAL A 417 22.94 25.38 2.96
C VAL A 417 23.52 24.16 2.24
N LEU A 418 23.59 23.02 2.93
CA LEU A 418 23.93 21.74 2.32
C LEU A 418 22.63 21.09 1.82
N LYS A 419 22.35 21.20 0.52
CA LYS A 419 21.09 20.73 -0.09
C LYS A 419 21.22 19.39 -0.83
N GLN A 420 20.11 18.66 -0.89
CA GLN A 420 19.88 17.56 -1.84
C GLN A 420 19.45 18.12 -3.20
N ASP A 421 19.77 17.43 -4.30
CA ASP A 421 19.41 17.85 -5.67
C ASP A 421 18.09 17.26 -6.21
#